data_AF-A0A1F5EM62-F1
#
_entry.id   AF-A0A1F5EM62-F1
#
_cell.length_a   1.000
_cell.length_b   1.000
_cell.length_c   1.000
_cell.angle_alpha   90.00
_cell.angle_beta   90.00
_cell.angle_gamma   90.00
#
_symmetry.space_group_name_H-M   'P 1'
#
loop_
_entity.id
_entity.type
_entity.pdbx_description
1 polymer ?
#
loop_
_entity_poly.entity_id
_entity_poly.type
_entity_poly.pdbx_seq_one_letter_code
_entity_poly.pdbx_strand_id
1 'polypeptide(L)' 'MKFAVIETGGKQYKVSEGDVVKIEKLSDYKEGGKVTFDKVLFIDDGKT' A
#
# COMPACT_ATOMS: atom_id res chain seq x y z
N MET A 1 11.25 2.89 -11.96
CA MET A 1 10.12 1.94 -11.78
C MET A 1 9.25 2.49 -10.68
N LYS A 2 7.98 2.78 -10.95
CA LYS A 2 7.13 3.55 -10.03
C LYS A 2 6.74 2.72 -8.80
N PHE A 3 6.97 3.26 -7.61
CA PHE A 3 6.56 2.62 -6.36
C PHE A 3 6.14 3.65 -5.31
N ALA A 4 5.41 3.20 -4.30
CA ALA A 4 5.08 3.98 -3.12
C ALA A 4 5.43 3.21 -1.84
N VAL A 5 5.60 3.94 -0.74
CA VAL A 5 5.66 3.38 0.61
C VAL A 5 4.42 3.84 1.37
N ILE A 6 3.59 2.88 1.79
CA ILE A 6 2.37 3.13 2.55
C ILE A 6 2.56 2.69 4.00
N GLU A 7 1.86 3.34 4.92
CA GLU A 7 1.78 2.92 6.33
C GLU A 7 0.41 2.31 6.63
N THR A 8 0.40 1.09 7.17
CA THR A 8 -0.81 0.46 7.71
C THR A 8 -0.46 -0.48 8.86
N GLY A 9 -1.32 -0.57 9.87
CA GLY A 9 -1.07 -1.39 11.06
C GLY A 9 0.23 -1.04 11.82
N GLY A 10 0.71 0.21 11.71
CA GLY A 10 1.97 0.66 12.30
C GLY A 10 3.24 0.18 11.58
N LYS A 11 3.11 -0.45 10.42
CA LYS A 11 4.23 -0.94 9.59
C LYS A 11 4.24 -0.23 8.23
N GLN A 12 5.43 -0.17 7.62
CA GLN A 12 5.62 0.40 6.29
C GLN A 12 5.72 -0.71 5.24
N TYR A 13 5.06 -0.50 4.11
CA TYR A 13 5.02 -1.45 3.00
C TYR A 13 5.36 -0.74 1.70
N LYS A 14 6.30 -1.29 0.94
CA LYS A 14 6.59 -0.87 -0.42
C LYS A 14 5.58 -1.54 -1.36
N VAL A 15 4.94 -0.75 -2.21
CA VAL A 15 3.90 -1.21 -3.14
C VAL A 15 4.10 -0.63 -4.53
N SER A 16 3.76 -1.42 -5.53
CA SER A 16 3.72 -1.04 -6.94
C SER A 16 2.40 -1.52 -7.56
N GLU A 17 2.04 -0.98 -8.71
CA GLU A 17 0.84 -1.41 -9.41
C GLU A 17 0.96 -2.90 -9.82
N GLY A 18 -0.06 -3.70 -9.48
CA GLY A 18 -0.07 -5.15 -9.74
C GLY A 18 0.54 -6.03 -8.66
N ASP A 19 1.15 -5.45 -7.61
CA ASP A 19 1.75 -6.22 -6.52
C ASP A 19 0.69 -6.87 -5.62
N VAL A 20 0.96 -8.12 -5.20
CA VAL A 20 0.21 -8.79 -4.13
C VAL A 20 1.00 -8.67 -2.84
N VAL A 21 0.47 -7.92 -1.87
CA VAL A 21 1.17 -7.58 -0.63
C VAL A 21 0.46 -8.17 0.57
N LYS A 22 1.20 -8.87 1.44
CA LYS A 22 0.69 -9.39 2.70
C LYS A 22 0.84 -8.34 3.79
N ILE A 23 -0.28 -7.83 4.28
CA ILE A 23 -0.34 -6.82 5.35
C ILE A 23 -1.02 -7.41 6.60
N GLU A 24 -1.04 -6.62 7.67
CA GLU A 24 -1.86 -6.93 8.85
C GLU A 24 -3.35 -6.96 8.49
N LYS A 25 -4.15 -7.68 9.28
CA LYS A 25 -5.58 -7.84 9.04
C LYS A 25 -6.30 -6.51 9.18
N LEU A 26 -7.09 -6.13 8.18
CA LEU A 26 -7.97 -4.98 8.22
C LEU A 26 -9.38 -5.42 8.64
N SER A 27 -9.83 -5.00 9.83
CA SER A 27 -11.11 -5.43 10.42
C SER A 27 -12.34 -4.95 9.64
N ASP A 28 -12.24 -3.77 9.03
CA ASP A 28 -13.38 -3.02 8.50
C ASP A 28 -13.68 -3.31 7.03
N TYR A 29 -12.91 -4.20 6.40
CA TYR A 29 -12.99 -4.49 4.97
C TYR A 29 -13.40 -5.93 4.70
N LYS A 30 -14.22 -6.11 3.66
CA LYS A 30 -14.63 -7.42 3.17
C LYS A 30 -13.72 -7.88 2.03
N GLU A 31 -13.67 -9.18 1.81
CA GLU A 31 -12.98 -9.78 0.66
C GLU A 31 -13.48 -9.16 -0.65
N GLY A 32 -12.55 -8.83 -1.56
CA GLY A 32 -12.86 -8.13 -2.82
C GLY A 32 -13.25 -6.65 -2.66
N GLY A 33 -13.33 -6.13 -1.43
CA GLY A 33 -13.57 -4.72 -1.17
C GLY A 33 -12.41 -3.84 -1.62
N LYS A 34 -12.71 -2.60 -2.03
CA LYS A 34 -11.68 -1.58 -2.25
C LYS A 34 -11.19 -1.07 -0.90
N VAL A 35 -9.87 -0.99 -0.75
CA VAL A 35 -9.18 -0.42 0.40
C VAL A 35 -8.47 0.85 -0.06
N THR A 36 -8.58 1.93 0.70
CA THR A 36 -7.84 3.16 0.47
C THR A 36 -6.85 3.35 1.62
N PHE A 37 -5.58 3.60 1.29
CA PHE A 37 -4.55 3.90 2.27
C PHE A 37 -4.27 5.40 2.24
N ASP A 38 -4.68 6.12 3.29
CA ASP A 38 -4.50 7.57 3.36
C ASP A 38 -3.05 7.97 3.68
N LYS A 39 -2.31 7.10 4.37
CA LYS A 39 -0.92 7.35 4.77
C LYS A 39 0.05 6.81 3.72
N VAL A 40 0.45 7.70 2.82
CA VAL A 40 1.57 7.47 1.91
C VAL A 40 2.78 8.24 2.43
N LEU A 41 3.84 7.52 2.75
CA LEU A 41 5.06 8.10 3.32
C LEU A 41 6.06 8.54 2.23
N PHE A 42 6.05 7.85 1.09
CA PHE A 42 6.97 8.13 0.00
C PHE A 42 6.37 7.68 -1.34
N ILE A 43 6.69 8.42 -2.40
CA ILE A 43 6.33 8.09 -3.78
C ILE A 43 7.58 8.30 -4.64
N ASP A 44 7.92 7.29 -5.42
CA ASP A 44 8.90 7.35 -6.50
C ASP A 44 8.17 7.22 -7.82
N ASP A 45 8.18 8.27 -8.64
CA ASP A 45 7.56 8.24 -9.97
C ASP A 45 8.38 7.47 -11.00
N GLY A 46 9.51 6.88 -10.60
CA GLY A 46 10.35 6.06 -11.46
C GLY A 46 10.95 6.81 -12.65
N LYS A 47 10.90 8.14 -12.65
CA LYS A 47 11.52 9.01 -13.64
C LYS A 47 12.94 9.32 -13.20
N THR A 48 13.87 9.02 -14.09
CA THR A 48 15.25 9.51 -14.03
C THR A 48 15.31 10.89 -14.68
#